data_AF-A0A0Q4H9T3-F1
#
_entry.id   AF-A0A0Q4H9T3-F1
#
_cell.length_a   1.000
_cell.length_b   1.000
_cell.length_c   1.000
_cell.angle_alpha   90.00
_cell.angle_beta   90.00
_cell.angle_gamma   90.00
#
_symmetry.space_group_name_H-M   'P 1'
#
loop_
_entity.id
_entity.type
_entity.pdbx_description
1 polymer ?
#
loop_
_entity_poly.entity_id
_entity_poly.type
_entity_poly.pdbx_seq_one_letter_code
_entity_poly.pdbx_strand_id
1 'polypeptide(L)'
;MVMQLLVSVDQLAQVAIVGVAYLLRLTDTCPSADETISSYVGRGQLRGARWAAIVAPAIDGLFVLLGEAPGHCRRNVESAFLGLPPKP
;
A
#
# COMPACT_ATOMS: atom_id res chain seq x y z
N MET A 1 -12.54 -12.54 -9.52
CA MET A 1 -12.47 -13.29 -8.25
C MET A 1 -11.07 -13.25 -7.65
N VAL A 2 -10.02 -13.76 -8.32
CA VAL A 2 -8.64 -13.76 -7.78
C VAL A 2 -8.13 -12.35 -7.44
N MET A 3 -8.34 -11.37 -8.32
CA MET A 3 -7.90 -9.98 -8.07
C MET A 3 -8.59 -9.34 -6.85
N GLN A 4 -9.90 -9.56 -6.68
CA GLN A 4 -10.61 -9.07 -5.48
C GLN A 4 -10.10 -9.72 -4.19
N LEU A 5 -9.75 -11.00 -4.23
CA LEU A 5 -9.16 -11.68 -3.08
C LEU A 5 -7.80 -11.08 -2.71
N LEU A 6 -6.96 -10.77 -3.70
CA LEU A 6 -5.68 -10.08 -3.47
C LEU A 6 -5.88 -8.70 -2.86
N VAL A 7 -6.85 -7.93 -3.36
CA VAL A 7 -7.21 -6.62 -2.78
C VAL A 7 -7.68 -6.78 -1.33
N SER A 8 -8.52 -7.77 -1.03
CA SER A 8 -8.98 -8.01 0.34
C SER A 8 -7.86 -8.43 1.28
N VAL A 9 -6.89 -9.23 0.81
CA VAL A 9 -5.69 -9.60 1.58
C VAL A 9 -4.81 -8.38 1.83
N ASP A 10 -4.65 -7.51 0.83
CA ASP A 10 -3.88 -6.26 0.94
C ASP A 10 -4.52 -5.30 1.97
N GLN A 11 -5.84 -5.11 1.91
CA GLN A 11 -6.60 -4.33 2.90
C GLN A 11 -6.54 -4.94 4.31
N LEU A 12 -6.63 -6.27 4.43
CA LEU A 12 -6.49 -6.94 5.72
C LEU A 12 -5.09 -6.73 6.32
N ALA A 13 -4.04 -6.84 5.49
CA ALA A 13 -2.67 -6.58 5.92
C ALA A 13 -2.48 -5.13 6.39
N GLN A 14 -3.10 -4.16 5.69
CA GLN A 14 -3.09 -2.75 6.10
C GLN A 14 -3.69 -2.57 7.48
N VAL A 15 -4.92 -3.05 7.68
CA VAL A 15 -5.63 -2.88 8.96
C VAL A 15 -4.90 -3.59 10.09
N ALA A 16 -4.38 -4.80 9.84
CA ALA A 16 -3.63 -5.55 10.85
C ALA A 16 -2.34 -4.82 11.27
N ILE A 17 -1.52 -4.40 10.31
CA ILE A 17 -0.21 -3.79 10.60
C ILE A 17 -0.37 -2.37 11.14
N VAL A 18 -1.14 -1.51 10.46
CA VAL A 18 -1.32 -0.12 10.85
C VAL A 18 -2.20 -0.03 12.10
N GLY A 19 -3.21 -0.90 12.24
CA GLY A 19 -4.04 -0.96 13.45
C GLY A 19 -3.24 -1.35 14.69
N VAL A 20 -2.36 -2.35 14.60
CA VAL A 20 -1.44 -2.69 15.71
C VAL A 20 -0.51 -1.51 16.02
N ALA A 21 0.09 -0.88 15.01
CA ALA A 21 0.95 0.28 15.22
C ALA A 21 0.20 1.46 15.88
N TYR A 22 -1.06 1.70 15.49
CA TYR A 22 -1.91 2.74 16.06
C TYR A 22 -2.26 2.44 17.53
N LEU A 23 -2.66 1.20 17.84
CA LEU A 23 -2.94 0.75 19.21
C LEU A 23 -1.70 0.87 20.12
N LEU A 24 -0.52 0.57 19.58
CA LEU A 24 0.76 0.71 20.29
C LEU A 24 1.31 2.15 20.31
N ARG A 25 0.56 3.13 19.78
CA ARG A 25 0.97 4.55 19.70
C ARG A 25 2.28 4.79 18.93
N LEU A 26 2.59 3.91 17.98
CA LEU A 26 3.73 4.05 17.07
C LEU A 26 3.40 4.93 15.84
N THR A 27 2.11 5.20 15.61
CA THR A 27 1.62 6.14 14.61
C THR A 27 0.34 6.81 15.09
N ASP A 28 0.12 8.06 14.68
CA ASP A 28 -1.14 8.77 14.88
C ASP A 28 -2.13 8.52 13.72
N THR A 29 -1.73 7.75 12.70
CA THR A 29 -2.58 7.47 11.55
C THR A 29 -3.59 6.38 11.88
N CYS A 30 -4.88 6.74 11.86
CA CYS A 30 -5.95 5.77 12.01
C CYS A 30 -5.99 4.82 10.79
N PRO A 31 -6.04 3.50 10.96
CA PRO A 31 -6.17 2.55 9.86
C PRO A 31 -7.52 2.71 9.14
N SER A 32 -7.57 2.32 7.86
CA SER A 32 -8.80 2.37 7.05
C SER A 32 -8.97 1.05 6.32
N ALA A 33 -10.13 0.40 6.50
CA ALA A 33 -10.44 -0.86 5.81
C ALA A 33 -10.58 -0.69 4.29
N ASP A 34 -10.82 0.54 3.82
CA ASP A 34 -10.90 0.86 2.40
C ASP A 34 -9.51 1.10 1.78
N GLU A 35 -8.45 1.14 2.60
CA GLU A 35 -7.08 1.38 2.16
C GLU A 35 -6.24 0.09 2.11
N THR A 36 -5.63 -0.17 0.96
CA THR A 36 -4.59 -1.19 0.78
C THR A 36 -3.26 -0.77 1.39
N ILE A 37 -2.43 -1.71 1.85
CA ILE A 37 -1.10 -1.43 2.37
C ILE A 37 -0.19 -0.82 1.31
N SER A 38 -0.36 -1.25 0.06
CA SER A 38 0.36 -0.72 -1.10
C SER A 38 0.07 0.78 -1.31
N SER A 39 -1.22 1.18 -1.25
CA SER A 39 -1.62 2.60 -1.30
C SER A 39 -1.14 3.40 -0.09
N TYR A 40 -1.18 2.83 1.12
CA TYR A 40 -0.65 3.46 2.33
C TYR A 40 0.84 3.78 2.21
N VAL A 41 1.63 2.79 1.79
CA VAL A 41 3.06 2.98 1.56
C VAL A 41 3.33 3.92 0.40
N GLY A 42 2.57 3.82 -0.70
CA GLY A 42 2.67 4.73 -1.84
C GLY A 42 2.43 6.20 -1.46
N ARG A 43 1.42 6.48 -0.63
CA ARG A 43 1.19 7.83 -0.08
C ARG A 43 2.33 8.27 0.84
N GLY A 44 2.88 7.35 1.62
CA GLY A 44 4.09 7.59 2.41
C GLY A 44 5.28 8.01 1.53
N GLN A 45 5.50 7.35 0.39
CA GLN A 45 6.55 7.71 -0.56
C GLN A 45 6.32 9.10 -1.16
N LEU A 46 5.09 9.43 -1.57
CA LEU A 46 4.77 10.76 -2.10
C LEU A 46 4.92 11.88 -1.07
N ARG A 47 4.69 11.59 0.22
CA ARG A 47 4.93 12.51 1.33
C ARG A 47 6.41 12.59 1.74
N GLY A 48 7.31 11.82 1.10
CA GLY A 48 8.74 11.80 1.44
C GLY A 48 9.07 11.08 2.74
N ALA A 49 8.18 10.19 3.23
CA ALA A 49 8.40 9.47 4.46
C ALA A 49 9.53 8.44 4.32
N ARG A 50 10.59 8.57 5.12
CA ARG A 50 11.78 7.70 5.03
C ARG A 50 11.45 6.22 5.28
N TRP A 51 10.51 5.93 6.18
CA TRP A 51 10.07 4.56 6.43
C TRP A 51 9.42 3.93 5.19
N ALA A 52 8.70 4.71 4.38
CA ALA A 52 8.03 4.21 3.19
C ALA A 52 9.03 3.84 2.10
N ALA A 53 10.16 4.56 2.00
CA ALA A 53 11.25 4.21 1.10
C ALA A 53 11.92 2.88 1.45
N ILE A 54 11.89 2.48 2.73
CA ILE A 54 12.43 1.20 3.22
C ILE A 54 11.44 0.05 2.99
N VAL A 55 10.14 0.30 3.21
CA VAL A 55 9.10 -0.74 3.14
C VAL A 55 8.63 -1.00 1.70
N ALA A 56 8.59 0.03 0.84
CA ALA A 56 8.10 -0.10 -0.52
C ALA A 56 8.80 -1.19 -1.36
N PRO A 57 10.14 -1.35 -1.34
CA PRO A 57 10.81 -2.42 -2.09
C PRO A 57 10.35 -3.83 -1.72
N ALA A 58 10.01 -4.07 -0.45
CA ALA A 58 9.53 -5.38 0.00
C ALA A 58 8.11 -5.66 -0.53
N ILE A 59 7.23 -4.66 -0.49
CA ILE A 59 5.85 -4.78 -1.00
C ILE A 59 5.87 -4.86 -2.53
N ASP A 60 6.59 -3.96 -3.20
CA ASP A 60 6.74 -3.96 -4.66
C ASP A 60 7.33 -5.30 -5.14
N GLY A 61 8.30 -5.87 -4.41
CA GLY A 61 8.85 -7.19 -4.73
C GLY A 61 7.81 -8.31 -4.66
N LEU A 62 6.91 -8.29 -3.68
CA LEU A 62 5.80 -9.24 -3.58
C LEU A 62 4.86 -9.12 -4.78
N PHE A 63 4.49 -7.89 -5.18
CA PHE A 63 3.64 -7.65 -6.34
C PHE A 63 4.31 -8.04 -7.66
N VAL A 64 5.62 -7.81 -7.80
CA VAL A 64 6.38 -8.27 -8.96
C VAL A 64 6.38 -9.80 -9.07
N LEU A 65 6.51 -10.52 -7.96
CA LEU A 65 6.37 -11.99 -7.95
C LEU A 65 4.97 -12.46 -8.34
N LEU A 66 3.95 -11.63 -8.13
CA LEU A 66 2.57 -11.87 -8.55
C LEU A 66 2.29 -11.41 -10.01
N GLY A 67 3.30 -10.89 -10.72
CA GLY A 67 3.22 -10.55 -12.14
C GLY A 67 3.03 -9.06 -12.46
N GLU A 68 3.09 -8.18 -11.46
CA GLU A 68 2.99 -6.73 -11.66
C GLU A 68 4.33 -6.08 -12.08
N ALA A 69 4.26 -4.90 -12.69
CA ALA A 69 5.46 -4.12 -12.97
C ALA A 69 6.06 -3.44 -11.71
N PRO A 70 7.37 -3.13 -11.70
CA PRO A 70 8.04 -2.51 -10.55
C PRO A 70 7.43 -1.17 -10.12
N GLY A 71 7.59 -0.81 -8.84
CA GLY A 71 7.11 0.47 -8.31
C GLY A 71 5.59 0.53 -8.13
N HIS A 72 4.95 -0.61 -7.86
CA HIS A 72 3.51 -0.75 -7.72
C HIS A 72 2.92 0.27 -6.73
N CYS A 73 3.48 0.37 -5.52
CA CYS A 73 2.95 1.25 -4.47
C CYS A 73 2.84 2.72 -4.92
N ARG A 74 3.90 3.24 -5.56
CA ARG A 74 3.93 4.62 -6.05
C ARG A 74 3.02 4.83 -7.26
N ARG A 75 3.08 3.94 -8.26
CA ARG A 75 2.29 4.05 -9.49
C ARG A 75 0.79 3.99 -9.22
N ASN A 76 0.36 3.14 -8.29
CA ASN A 76 -1.04 2.98 -7.94
C ASN A 76 -1.62 4.26 -7.32
N VAL A 77 -0.85 4.93 -6.46
CA VAL A 77 -1.26 6.19 -5.85
C VAL A 77 -1.18 7.35 -6.85
N GLU A 78 -0.14 7.42 -7.68
CA GLU A 78 -0.02 8.45 -8.73
C GLU A 78 -1.18 8.37 -9.75
N SER A 79 -1.55 7.16 -10.18
CA SER A 79 -2.71 6.97 -11.08
C SER A 79 -4.03 7.35 -10.41
N ALA A 80 -4.24 6.99 -9.14
CA ALA A 80 -5.40 7.40 -8.37
C ALA A 80 -5.48 8.94 -8.20
N PHE A 81 -4.37 9.62 -7.92
CA PHE A 81 -4.32 11.09 -7.86
C PHE A 81 -4.65 11.75 -9.20
N LEU A 82 -4.25 11.14 -10.32
CA LEU A 82 -4.52 11.63 -11.66
C LEU A 82 -5.93 11.27 -12.16
N GLY A 83 -6.74 10.56 -11.36
CA GLY A 83 -8.06 10.05 -11.78
C GLY A 83 -7.98 9.02 -12.90
N LEU A 84 -6.81 8.41 -13.10
CA LEU A 84 -6.57 7.40 -14.13
C LEU A 84 -6.81 6.00 -13.56
N PRO A 85 -7.28 5.05 -14.38
CA PRO A 85 -7.35 3.66 -13.95
C PRO A 85 -5.95 3.16 -13.57
N PRO A 86 -5.84 2.27 -12.55
CA PRO A 86 -4.55 1.70 -12.15
C PRO A 86 -3.92 1.01 -13.36
N LYS A 87 -2.63 1.32 -13.61
CA LYS A 87 -1.86 0.72 -14.69
C LYS A 87 -1.28 -0.62 -14.22
N PRO A 88 -1.38 -1.71 -15.02
CA PRO A 88 -0.71 -2.97 -14.73
C PRO A 88 0.83 -2.83 -14.66
#